data_AF-A0A5R9DTY5-F1
#
_entry.id   AF-A0A5R9DTY5-F1
#
_cell.length_a   1.000
_cell.length_b   1.000
_cell.length_c   1.000
_cell.angle_alpha   90.00
_cell.angle_beta   90.00
_cell.angle_gamma   90.00
#
_symmetry.space_group_name_H-M   'P 1'
#
loop_
_entity.id
_entity.type
_entity.pdbx_description
1 polymer ?
#
loop_
_entity_poly.entity_id
_entity_poly.type
_entity_poly.pdbx_seq_one_letter_code
_entity_poly.pdbx_strand_id
1 'polypeptide(L)'
;MSRDSNTIRLRQQYTGEPRQAAHAFYQARGLHFGLVPDAADPQQQLLEAAVMLTLARPRLPQLAEEGPRFGLRGVSPDVDRLVLWPDPACLPRLLARLLPTRTAAGIAGVAGLRVSPPAGRTDTLLLARPGHSAHLAVRARRRDLTAAEEWAEAAGLEPLWTSRTPHADEHEAWNHLVGSLPTEERTLWSRALRRIALQPAGSRHWAERPPTRQELDGPSPHRIEPRNVGPAGGLARGVIAVTSSRGQAGLGCTTAALALADALARTGARVAFFGTGTEDPNGLAYLLRDELPPPGVLTDIADDLPGRGALRAMTLPPDPARARELLAEASRSHDMVVLDAGAAFQMRYLVEHADAVIALAPYQPDVWGHTEDTARLLQFLDAMFAAYVEDRTEIEDYHQAESPDVYVVAEDRNDAESWWAEYTHIPPVPDDWPRLPAESATPHLTSWRRDFLGFLHAEGRRRHPATWDAATAVWADRNRARNTRGLQPDEDPDDLGAYLGKHDIRTVRHTADPEAVTAWLLGQFDHLVQARPTLLLSRVPEEIDQHQLTEVRERLREHGIPDTVVCPELDDLRELPFIVAGAVTGWDEDAAAESRRTLSDEAAAAASRLALVVAGRLHTRAEATE
;
A
#
# COMPACT_ATOMS: atom_id res chain seq x y z
N MET A 1 -40.84 -5.29 0.55
CA MET A 1 -39.56 -4.69 0.10
C MET A 1 -38.43 -5.49 0.74
N SER A 2 -37.44 -5.94 -0.04
CA SER A 2 -36.30 -6.72 0.51
C SER A 2 -35.45 -5.86 1.45
N ARG A 3 -34.79 -6.49 2.44
CA ARG A 3 -33.88 -5.82 3.38
C ARG A 3 -32.79 -5.03 2.63
N ASP A 4 -32.29 -5.57 1.54
CA ASP A 4 -31.22 -4.98 0.72
C ASP A 4 -31.64 -3.64 0.09
N SER A 5 -32.90 -3.54 -0.36
CA SER A 5 -33.40 -2.29 -0.93
C SER A 5 -33.50 -1.16 0.11
N ASN A 6 -33.68 -1.48 1.40
CA ASN A 6 -33.67 -0.49 2.47
C ASN A 6 -32.24 -0.07 2.83
N THR A 7 -31.30 -1.00 2.82
CA THR A 7 -29.87 -0.75 3.07
C THR A 7 -29.27 0.15 1.98
N ILE A 8 -29.52 -0.16 0.71
CA ILE A 8 -29.08 0.66 -0.42
C ILE A 8 -29.66 2.07 -0.33
N ARG A 9 -30.98 2.18 -0.06
CA ARG A 9 -31.64 3.48 0.09
C ARG A 9 -31.06 4.29 1.24
N LEU A 10 -30.75 3.64 2.37
CA LEU A 10 -30.12 4.32 3.50
C LEU A 10 -28.75 4.84 3.11
N ARG A 11 -27.90 4.04 2.44
CA ARG A 11 -26.58 4.50 1.96
C ARG A 11 -26.70 5.76 1.10
N GLN A 12 -27.62 5.76 0.14
CA GLN A 12 -27.86 6.92 -0.73
C GLN A 12 -28.31 8.17 0.04
N GLN A 13 -29.00 8.05 1.18
CA GLN A 13 -29.35 9.20 2.02
C GLN A 13 -28.12 9.84 2.67
N TYR A 14 -27.08 9.07 2.93
CA TYR A 14 -25.82 9.58 3.46
C TYR A 14 -24.90 10.10 2.35
N THR A 15 -24.83 9.39 1.23
CA THR A 15 -23.79 9.60 0.22
C THR A 15 -24.25 10.32 -1.05
N GLY A 16 -25.55 10.30 -1.35
CA GLY A 16 -26.12 10.87 -2.59
C GLY A 16 -25.79 10.09 -3.86
N GLU A 17 -25.08 8.97 -3.76
CA GLU A 17 -24.59 8.25 -4.93
C GLU A 17 -25.70 7.59 -5.77
N PRO A 18 -25.42 7.28 -7.05
CA PRO A 18 -26.35 6.52 -7.87
C PRO A 18 -26.70 5.17 -7.25
N ARG A 19 -27.96 4.74 -7.39
CA ARG A 19 -28.44 3.47 -6.81
C ARG A 19 -27.60 2.27 -7.22
N GLN A 20 -27.16 2.25 -8.48
CA GLN A 20 -26.31 1.19 -9.02
C GLN A 20 -24.94 1.14 -8.32
N ALA A 21 -24.35 2.29 -7.98
CA ALA A 21 -23.08 2.35 -7.26
C ALA A 21 -23.24 1.86 -5.82
N ALA A 22 -24.30 2.29 -5.12
CA ALA A 22 -24.62 1.81 -3.78
C ALA A 22 -24.91 0.29 -3.76
N HIS A 23 -25.61 -0.23 -4.78
CA HIS A 23 -25.86 -1.67 -4.93
C HIS A 23 -24.55 -2.43 -5.21
N ALA A 24 -23.70 -1.93 -6.10
CA ALA A 24 -22.40 -2.53 -6.41
C ALA A 24 -21.49 -2.57 -5.18
N PHE A 25 -21.47 -1.50 -4.38
CA PHE A 25 -20.76 -1.49 -3.09
C PHE A 25 -21.30 -2.57 -2.16
N TYR A 26 -22.62 -2.65 -2.00
CA TYR A 26 -23.25 -3.64 -1.11
C TYR A 26 -22.96 -5.08 -1.57
N GLN A 27 -22.99 -5.35 -2.87
CA GLN A 27 -22.64 -6.67 -3.42
C GLN A 27 -21.16 -7.01 -3.21
N ALA A 28 -20.26 -6.03 -3.38
CA ALA A 28 -18.83 -6.27 -3.28
C ALA A 28 -18.32 -6.34 -1.83
N ARG A 29 -18.92 -5.58 -0.90
CA ARG A 29 -18.39 -5.37 0.46
C ARG A 29 -19.32 -5.80 1.58
N GLY A 30 -20.63 -5.96 1.31
CA GLY A 30 -21.63 -6.18 2.35
C GLY A 30 -21.74 -5.00 3.34
N LEU A 31 -21.91 -5.31 4.63
CA LEU A 31 -21.97 -4.33 5.74
C LEU A 31 -20.73 -4.37 6.64
N HIS A 32 -19.66 -5.06 6.21
CA HIS A 32 -18.52 -5.33 7.06
C HIS A 32 -17.81 -4.04 7.52
N PHE A 33 -17.53 -3.13 6.57
CA PHE A 33 -16.94 -1.82 6.86
C PHE A 33 -17.98 -0.74 7.20
N GLY A 34 -19.21 -1.17 7.44
CA GLY A 34 -20.33 -0.27 7.60
C GLY A 34 -20.88 0.18 6.27
N LEU A 35 -22.00 0.89 6.34
CA LEU A 35 -22.72 1.31 5.15
C LEU A 35 -22.02 2.47 4.44
N VAL A 36 -21.25 3.27 5.17
CA VAL A 36 -20.51 4.42 4.69
C VAL A 36 -19.16 4.44 5.43
N PRO A 37 -18.18 3.64 4.98
CA PRO A 37 -16.90 3.53 5.66
C PRO A 37 -16.19 4.88 5.68
N ASP A 38 -15.53 5.21 6.79
CA ASP A 38 -14.59 6.33 6.85
C ASP A 38 -13.22 5.89 6.27
N ALA A 39 -12.37 6.85 5.89
CA ALA A 39 -11.02 6.54 5.40
C ALA A 39 -10.17 6.04 6.58
N ALA A 40 -9.51 4.89 6.43
CA ALA A 40 -8.57 4.39 7.44
C ALA A 40 -7.19 5.07 7.33
N ASP A 41 -6.72 5.28 6.10
CA ASP A 41 -5.42 5.90 5.81
C ASP A 41 -5.42 7.41 6.16
N PRO A 42 -4.48 7.88 7.02
CA PRO A 42 -4.30 9.30 7.32
C PRO A 42 -4.03 10.18 6.09
N GLN A 43 -3.30 9.70 5.08
CA GLN A 43 -3.04 10.47 3.87
C GLN A 43 -4.33 10.66 3.07
N GLN A 44 -5.13 9.59 2.94
CA GLN A 44 -6.45 9.67 2.33
C GLN A 44 -7.40 10.60 3.10
N GLN A 45 -7.42 10.55 4.45
CA GLN A 45 -8.21 11.48 5.27
C GLN A 45 -7.82 12.93 5.02
N LEU A 46 -6.51 13.22 4.95
CA LEU A 46 -5.99 14.56 4.69
C LEU A 46 -6.37 15.07 3.29
N LEU A 47 -6.25 14.23 2.25
CA LEU A 47 -6.65 14.57 0.90
C LEU A 47 -8.16 14.86 0.82
N GLU A 48 -8.99 14.00 1.39
CA GLU A 48 -10.45 14.19 1.43
C GLU A 48 -10.85 15.44 2.22
N ALA A 49 -10.16 15.71 3.33
CA ALA A 49 -10.37 16.92 4.11
C ALA A 49 -10.03 18.18 3.30
N ALA A 50 -8.90 18.19 2.59
CA ALA A 50 -8.48 19.29 1.72
C ALA A 50 -9.52 19.56 0.61
N VAL A 51 -10.04 18.50 0.00
CA VAL A 51 -11.11 18.58 -1.00
C VAL A 51 -12.37 19.20 -0.39
N MET A 52 -12.82 18.71 0.76
CA MET A 52 -14.04 19.21 1.39
C MET A 52 -13.91 20.67 1.82
N LEU A 53 -12.78 21.06 2.41
CA LEU A 53 -12.47 22.44 2.76
C LEU A 53 -12.48 23.35 1.55
N THR A 54 -11.85 22.92 0.45
CA THR A 54 -11.84 23.65 -0.83
C THR A 54 -13.25 23.88 -1.36
N LEU A 55 -14.11 22.87 -1.28
CA LEU A 55 -15.50 22.96 -1.70
C LEU A 55 -16.35 23.85 -0.77
N ALA A 56 -16.13 23.76 0.54
CA ALA A 56 -16.86 24.52 1.55
C ALA A 56 -16.45 25.99 1.61
N ARG A 57 -15.16 26.29 1.35
CA ARG A 57 -14.55 27.63 1.44
C ARG A 57 -13.85 28.00 0.13
N PRO A 58 -14.60 28.11 -0.98
CA PRO A 58 -13.99 28.33 -2.29
C PRO A 58 -13.37 29.73 -2.36
N ARG A 59 -12.12 29.80 -2.81
CA ARG A 59 -11.45 31.06 -3.20
C ARG A 59 -11.84 31.55 -4.60
N LEU A 60 -12.57 30.70 -5.35
CA LEU A 60 -13.09 31.00 -6.69
C LEU A 60 -14.58 31.38 -6.65
N PRO A 61 -15.10 32.12 -7.66
CA PRO A 61 -16.50 32.54 -7.74
C PRO A 61 -17.50 31.41 -7.48
N GLN A 62 -18.64 31.71 -6.84
CA GLN A 62 -19.68 30.73 -6.47
C GLN A 62 -20.16 29.90 -7.67
N LEU A 63 -20.36 28.60 -7.48
CA LEU A 63 -21.13 27.77 -8.42
C LEU A 63 -22.57 28.30 -8.42
N ALA A 64 -23.24 28.27 -9.57
CA ALA A 64 -24.62 28.73 -9.70
C ALA A 64 -25.52 28.14 -8.58
N GLU A 65 -26.35 28.99 -7.96
CA GLU A 65 -27.14 28.65 -6.77
C GLU A 65 -28.18 27.53 -7.03
N GLU A 66 -28.54 27.28 -8.29
CA GLU A 66 -29.60 26.34 -8.69
C GLU A 66 -29.14 24.86 -8.80
N GLY A 67 -27.87 24.56 -8.49
CA GLY A 67 -27.29 23.22 -8.60
C GLY A 67 -27.23 22.43 -7.28
N PRO A 68 -26.87 21.13 -7.33
CA PRO A 68 -26.55 20.39 -6.12
C PRO A 68 -25.36 21.04 -5.40
N ARG A 69 -25.40 21.01 -4.07
CA ARG A 69 -24.42 21.71 -3.24
C ARG A 69 -23.00 21.24 -3.52
N PHE A 70 -22.08 22.19 -3.53
CA PHE A 70 -20.68 21.98 -3.92
C PHE A 70 -20.47 21.43 -5.35
N GLY A 71 -21.51 21.37 -6.18
CA GLY A 71 -21.44 20.80 -7.53
C GLY A 71 -21.41 19.27 -7.56
N LEU A 72 -21.67 18.58 -6.44
CA LEU A 72 -21.66 17.13 -6.32
C LEU A 72 -23.08 16.57 -6.14
N ARG A 73 -23.47 15.61 -6.97
CA ARG A 73 -24.70 14.82 -6.78
C ARG A 73 -24.57 13.82 -5.65
N GLY A 74 -23.35 13.31 -5.45
CA GLY A 74 -23.02 12.38 -4.39
C GLY A 74 -21.58 11.92 -4.44
N VAL A 75 -21.26 10.95 -3.60
CA VAL A 75 -19.94 10.30 -3.50
C VAL A 75 -20.11 8.80 -3.29
N SER A 76 -19.23 7.97 -3.81
CA SER A 76 -19.17 6.54 -3.47
C SER A 76 -17.93 6.28 -2.63
N PRO A 77 -18.04 6.29 -1.29
CA PRO A 77 -16.94 5.93 -0.40
C PRO A 77 -16.74 4.41 -0.36
N ASP A 78 -15.49 3.99 -0.45
CA ASP A 78 -14.98 2.67 -0.11
C ASP A 78 -13.88 2.83 0.97
N VAL A 79 -13.34 1.74 1.50
CA VAL A 79 -12.36 1.78 2.60
C VAL A 79 -11.11 2.59 2.23
N ASP A 80 -10.60 2.36 1.02
CA ASP A 80 -9.35 2.92 0.48
C ASP A 80 -9.59 3.97 -0.62
N ARG A 81 -10.83 4.22 -1.01
CA ARG A 81 -11.15 5.01 -2.21
C ARG A 81 -12.37 5.88 -2.02
N LEU A 82 -12.38 6.99 -2.76
CA LEU A 82 -13.55 7.84 -2.87
C LEU A 82 -13.82 8.20 -4.32
N VAL A 83 -15.03 7.92 -4.80
CA VAL A 83 -15.49 8.36 -6.12
C VAL A 83 -16.43 9.56 -5.97
N LEU A 84 -16.08 10.68 -6.57
CA LEU A 84 -16.93 11.85 -6.66
C LEU A 84 -17.88 11.72 -7.85
N TRP A 85 -19.16 12.08 -7.65
CA TRP A 85 -20.18 12.15 -8.70
C TRP A 85 -20.58 13.61 -8.95
N PRO A 86 -19.88 14.33 -9.84
CA PRO A 86 -20.23 15.70 -10.21
C PRO A 86 -21.62 15.83 -10.81
N ASP A 87 -22.22 17.01 -10.68
CA ASP A 87 -23.29 17.41 -11.58
C ASP A 87 -22.71 17.79 -12.95
N PRO A 88 -23.17 17.17 -14.05
CA PRO A 88 -22.72 17.54 -15.39
C PRO A 88 -22.85 19.03 -15.72
N ALA A 89 -23.86 19.73 -15.18
CA ALA A 89 -24.04 21.17 -15.43
C ALA A 89 -22.97 22.05 -14.74
N CYS A 90 -22.33 21.52 -13.70
CA CYS A 90 -21.30 22.21 -12.92
C CYS A 90 -19.89 21.62 -13.12
N LEU A 91 -19.76 20.52 -13.86
CA LEU A 91 -18.55 19.70 -13.92
C LEU A 91 -17.27 20.49 -14.26
N PRO A 92 -17.20 21.30 -15.33
CA PRO A 92 -15.99 22.07 -15.62
C PRO A 92 -15.59 23.03 -14.50
N ARG A 93 -16.57 23.73 -13.91
CA ARG A 93 -16.34 24.67 -12.80
C ARG A 93 -15.95 23.95 -11.52
N LEU A 94 -16.50 22.76 -11.27
CA LEU A 94 -16.11 21.92 -10.15
C LEU A 94 -14.66 21.47 -10.30
N LEU A 95 -14.26 21.01 -11.50
CA LEU A 95 -12.88 20.59 -11.76
C LEU A 95 -11.91 21.76 -11.56
N ALA A 96 -12.20 22.94 -12.10
CA ALA A 96 -11.39 24.14 -11.88
C ALA A 96 -11.32 24.56 -10.39
N ARG A 97 -12.34 24.25 -9.60
CA ARG A 97 -12.33 24.49 -8.14
C ARG A 97 -11.55 23.45 -7.36
N LEU A 98 -11.54 22.20 -7.79
CA LEU A 98 -10.80 21.13 -7.14
C LEU A 98 -9.31 21.19 -7.47
N LEU A 99 -8.99 21.48 -8.73
CA LEU A 99 -7.63 21.52 -9.23
C LEU A 99 -6.94 22.85 -8.91
N PRO A 100 -5.61 22.84 -8.72
CA PRO A 100 -4.87 24.01 -8.27
C PRO A 100 -4.84 25.12 -9.33
N THR A 101 -5.36 26.29 -8.95
CA THR A 101 -5.42 27.47 -9.81
C THR A 101 -4.73 28.63 -9.11
N ARG A 102 -3.86 29.38 -9.81
CA ARG A 102 -3.28 30.60 -9.25
C ARG A 102 -4.26 31.77 -9.38
N THR A 103 -4.40 32.50 -8.29
CA THR A 103 -5.22 33.71 -8.17
C THR A 103 -4.39 34.86 -7.60
N ALA A 104 -4.90 36.08 -7.64
CA ALA A 104 -4.23 37.23 -7.00
C ALA A 104 -4.05 37.06 -5.48
N ALA A 105 -4.83 36.20 -4.82
CA ALA A 105 -4.75 35.91 -3.39
C ALA A 105 -3.96 34.63 -3.06
N GLY A 106 -3.25 34.06 -4.04
CA GLY A 106 -2.49 32.81 -3.92
C GLY A 106 -3.19 31.62 -4.59
N ILE A 107 -2.85 30.40 -4.15
CA ILE A 107 -3.39 29.17 -4.71
C ILE A 107 -4.84 28.95 -4.26
N ALA A 108 -5.73 28.70 -5.23
CA ALA A 108 -7.07 28.16 -5.02
C ALA A 108 -7.08 26.68 -5.44
N GLY A 109 -8.06 25.91 -4.96
CA GLY A 109 -8.11 24.47 -5.18
C GLY A 109 -7.22 23.68 -4.24
N VAL A 110 -7.12 22.37 -4.48
CA VAL A 110 -6.25 21.48 -3.72
C VAL A 110 -4.84 21.54 -4.30
N ALA A 111 -3.91 22.14 -3.55
CA ALA A 111 -2.54 22.38 -4.00
C ALA A 111 -1.80 21.07 -4.36
N GLY A 112 -1.12 21.05 -5.51
CA GLY A 112 -0.40 19.88 -6.01
C GLY A 112 -1.28 18.75 -6.58
N LEU A 113 -2.62 18.89 -6.55
CA LEU A 113 -3.51 17.88 -7.11
C LEU A 113 -3.38 17.85 -8.64
N ARG A 114 -3.25 16.67 -9.22
CA ARG A 114 -3.09 16.45 -10.67
C ARG A 114 -3.94 15.29 -11.14
N VAL A 115 -4.20 15.26 -12.43
CA VAL A 115 -4.80 14.11 -13.11
C VAL A 115 -3.70 13.09 -13.32
N SER A 116 -3.78 11.97 -12.61
CA SER A 116 -2.91 10.82 -12.82
C SER A 116 -3.24 10.16 -14.17
N PRO A 117 -2.27 9.57 -14.89
CA PRO A 117 -2.51 8.90 -16.17
C PRO A 117 -3.70 7.92 -16.07
N PRO A 118 -4.62 7.90 -17.05
CA PRO A 118 -5.88 7.20 -16.92
C PRO A 118 -5.66 5.69 -16.85
N ALA A 119 -6.30 5.05 -15.87
CA ALA A 119 -6.44 3.61 -15.82
C ALA A 119 -7.57 3.16 -16.75
N GLY A 120 -7.29 2.95 -18.05
CA GLY A 120 -8.15 2.26 -19.05
C GLY A 120 -9.59 2.77 -19.31
N ARG A 121 -10.22 3.46 -18.37
CA ARG A 121 -11.61 3.93 -18.41
C ARG A 121 -11.65 5.38 -18.83
N THR A 122 -12.32 5.63 -19.95
CA THR A 122 -12.45 6.96 -20.54
C THR A 122 -13.42 7.89 -19.79
N ASP A 123 -14.09 7.41 -18.74
CA ASP A 123 -15.19 8.09 -18.04
C ASP A 123 -14.90 8.45 -16.56
N THR A 124 -13.66 8.23 -16.12
CA THR A 124 -13.23 8.54 -14.77
C THR A 124 -11.83 9.14 -14.80
N LEU A 125 -11.64 10.26 -14.09
CA LEU A 125 -10.33 10.85 -13.83
C LEU A 125 -9.85 10.40 -12.46
N LEU A 126 -8.60 9.97 -12.38
CA LEU A 126 -7.93 9.73 -11.10
C LEU A 126 -7.16 10.99 -10.74
N LEU A 127 -7.48 11.62 -9.60
CA LEU A 127 -6.76 12.78 -9.10
C LEU A 127 -5.90 12.36 -7.90
N ALA A 128 -4.63 12.71 -7.95
CA ALA A 128 -3.65 12.43 -6.90
C ALA A 128 -2.61 13.54 -6.84
N ARG A 129 -1.92 13.67 -5.72
CA ARG A 129 -0.71 14.49 -5.63
C ARG A 129 0.49 13.62 -6.03
N PRO A 130 1.42 14.10 -6.87
CA PRO A 130 2.64 13.35 -7.17
C PRO A 130 3.37 12.93 -5.87
N GLY A 131 3.84 11.67 -5.82
CA GLY A 131 4.52 11.11 -4.66
C GLY A 131 3.63 10.79 -3.44
N HIS A 132 2.30 10.79 -3.60
CA HIS A 132 1.37 10.43 -2.51
C HIS A 132 0.51 9.23 -2.95
N SER A 133 0.24 8.31 -2.02
CA SER A 133 -0.58 7.11 -2.26
C SER A 133 -2.08 7.43 -2.29
N ALA A 134 -2.49 8.46 -1.56
CA ALA A 134 -3.86 8.95 -1.50
C ALA A 134 -4.35 9.49 -2.85
N HIS A 135 -5.57 9.10 -3.21
CA HIS A 135 -6.18 9.47 -4.49
C HIS A 135 -7.70 9.56 -4.39
N LEU A 136 -8.29 10.26 -5.36
CA LEU A 136 -9.74 10.36 -5.49
C LEU A 136 -10.13 10.18 -6.96
N ALA A 137 -11.20 9.44 -7.20
CA ALA A 137 -11.75 9.27 -8.52
C ALA A 137 -12.85 10.32 -8.77
N VAL A 138 -12.89 10.92 -9.95
CA VAL A 138 -13.96 11.83 -10.37
C VAL A 138 -14.60 11.29 -11.62
N ARG A 139 -15.93 11.17 -11.64
CA ARG A 139 -16.68 10.75 -12.83
C ARG A 139 -16.71 11.88 -13.86
N ALA A 140 -15.64 11.94 -14.65
CA ALA A 140 -15.35 12.97 -15.63
C ALA A 140 -14.43 12.41 -16.73
N ARG A 141 -14.35 13.10 -17.86
CA ARG A 141 -13.53 12.76 -19.03
C ARG A 141 -12.46 13.81 -19.25
N ARG A 142 -11.44 13.49 -20.05
CA ARG A 142 -10.40 14.46 -20.43
C ARG A 142 -10.93 15.73 -21.08
N ARG A 143 -11.97 15.63 -21.92
CA ARG A 143 -12.62 16.82 -22.51
C ARG A 143 -13.20 17.78 -21.45
N ASP A 144 -13.57 17.25 -20.29
CA ASP A 144 -14.12 18.06 -19.19
C ASP A 144 -13.00 18.83 -18.47
N LEU A 145 -11.75 18.34 -18.51
CA LEU A 145 -10.56 19.08 -18.07
C LEU A 145 -10.25 20.25 -18.99
N THR A 146 -10.30 20.02 -20.32
CA THR A 146 -10.14 21.10 -21.30
C THR A 146 -11.19 22.18 -21.11
N ALA A 147 -12.46 21.80 -20.90
CA ALA A 147 -13.52 22.77 -20.60
C ALA A 147 -13.30 23.49 -19.26
N ALA A 148 -12.66 22.84 -18.27
CA ALA A 148 -12.32 23.46 -17.00
C ALA A 148 -11.18 24.48 -17.13
N GLU A 149 -10.18 24.16 -17.96
CA GLU A 149 -9.06 25.02 -18.33
C GLU A 149 -9.56 26.27 -19.06
N GLU A 150 -10.34 26.10 -20.13
CA GLU A 150 -10.97 27.20 -20.87
C GLU A 150 -11.81 28.11 -19.95
N TRP A 151 -12.54 27.53 -19.00
CA TRP A 151 -13.32 28.30 -18.03
C TRP A 151 -12.43 29.10 -17.06
N ALA A 152 -11.34 28.49 -16.56
CA ALA A 152 -10.41 29.14 -15.65
C ALA A 152 -9.69 30.31 -16.35
N GLU A 153 -9.21 30.11 -17.56
CA GLU A 153 -8.55 31.14 -18.38
C GLU A 153 -9.51 32.29 -18.71
N ALA A 154 -10.76 31.98 -19.10
CA ALA A 154 -11.78 32.99 -19.35
C ALA A 154 -12.14 33.81 -18.10
N ALA A 155 -11.93 33.25 -16.91
CA ALA A 155 -12.09 33.93 -15.62
C ALA A 155 -10.82 34.70 -15.19
N GLY A 156 -9.77 34.73 -16.01
CA GLY A 156 -8.49 35.39 -15.70
C GLY A 156 -7.66 34.64 -14.65
N LEU A 157 -7.88 33.33 -14.52
CA LEU A 157 -7.17 32.47 -13.57
C LEU A 157 -6.12 31.64 -14.32
N GLU A 158 -5.02 31.31 -13.65
CA GLU A 158 -3.96 30.49 -14.24
C GLU A 158 -4.08 29.03 -13.74
N PRO A 159 -4.42 28.07 -14.62
CA PRO A 159 -4.50 26.66 -14.25
C PRO A 159 -3.10 26.07 -14.05
N LEU A 160 -2.80 25.57 -12.85
CA LEU A 160 -1.48 24.99 -12.54
C LEU A 160 -1.44 23.47 -12.76
N TRP A 161 -2.61 22.82 -12.87
CA TRP A 161 -2.70 21.36 -13.04
C TRP A 161 -2.26 20.85 -14.41
N THR A 162 -2.03 21.75 -15.37
CA THR A 162 -1.51 21.44 -16.71
C THR A 162 -0.02 21.11 -16.66
N SER A 163 0.71 21.65 -15.68
CA SER A 163 2.09 21.27 -15.36
C SER A 163 2.16 19.90 -14.71
N ARG A 164 3.12 19.07 -15.12
CA ARG A 164 3.33 17.73 -14.53
C ARG A 164 3.77 17.79 -13.06
N THR A 165 4.58 18.80 -12.72
CA THR A 165 5.14 18.99 -11.39
C THR A 165 4.43 20.12 -10.65
N PRO A 166 4.21 19.99 -9.33
CA PRO A 166 3.74 21.10 -8.50
C PRO A 166 4.74 22.26 -8.50
N HIS A 167 4.24 23.49 -8.51
CA HIS A 167 5.05 24.67 -8.30
C HIS A 167 5.40 24.85 -6.79
N ALA A 168 6.43 25.65 -6.49
CA ALA A 168 6.88 25.88 -5.11
C ALA A 168 5.78 26.50 -4.22
N ASP A 169 4.96 27.40 -4.78
CA ASP A 169 3.82 28.01 -4.11
C ASP A 169 2.69 27.01 -3.82
N GLU A 170 2.53 25.97 -4.65
CA GLU A 170 1.63 24.85 -4.33
C GLU A 170 2.16 24.00 -3.18
N HIS A 171 3.47 23.77 -3.12
CA HIS A 171 4.08 23.01 -2.02
C HIS A 171 3.92 23.76 -0.69
N GLU A 172 4.21 25.07 -0.67
CA GLU A 172 3.99 25.93 0.50
C GLU A 172 2.52 25.95 0.94
N ALA A 173 1.58 26.12 -0.01
CA ALA A 173 0.15 26.13 0.28
C ALA A 173 -0.33 24.79 0.87
N TRP A 174 0.19 23.65 0.37
CA TRP A 174 -0.12 22.35 0.94
C TRP A 174 0.44 22.20 2.35
N ASN A 175 1.73 22.48 2.56
CA ASN A 175 2.37 22.33 3.87
C ASN A 175 1.70 23.21 4.92
N HIS A 176 1.29 24.42 4.55
CA HIS A 176 0.50 25.28 5.41
C HIS A 176 -0.85 24.65 5.78
N LEU A 177 -1.56 24.06 4.82
CA LEU A 177 -2.81 23.33 5.10
C LEU A 177 -2.57 22.17 6.07
N VAL A 178 -1.56 21.34 5.83
CA VAL A 178 -1.22 20.20 6.69
C VAL A 178 -0.90 20.66 8.11
N GLY A 179 -0.05 21.69 8.26
CA GLY A 179 0.34 22.22 9.56
C GLY A 179 -0.81 22.91 10.30
N SER A 180 -1.77 23.49 9.58
CA SER A 180 -2.90 24.23 10.17
C SER A 180 -4.11 23.37 10.51
N LEU A 181 -4.22 22.15 9.98
CA LEU A 181 -5.40 21.29 10.14
C LEU A 181 -5.14 20.15 11.15
N PRO A 182 -5.70 20.22 12.38
CA PRO A 182 -5.54 19.17 13.39
C PRO A 182 -6.11 17.82 12.93
N THR A 183 -5.52 16.71 13.39
CA THR A 183 -5.93 15.35 13.01
C THR A 183 -7.43 15.09 13.22
N GLU A 184 -8.00 15.53 14.34
CA GLU A 184 -9.44 15.37 14.60
C GLU A 184 -10.32 16.09 13.57
N GLU A 185 -9.89 17.29 13.14
CA GLU A 185 -10.60 18.02 12.09
C GLU A 185 -10.45 17.35 10.72
N ARG A 186 -9.28 16.77 10.41
CA ARG A 186 -9.07 16.00 9.17
C ARG A 186 -10.10 14.88 9.06
N THR A 187 -10.27 14.08 10.12
CA THR A 187 -11.25 12.99 10.16
C THR A 187 -12.68 13.51 9.99
N LEU A 188 -13.05 14.64 10.61
CA LEU A 188 -14.37 15.23 10.48
C LEU A 188 -14.65 15.74 9.05
N TRP A 189 -13.68 16.42 8.43
CA TRP A 189 -13.81 16.91 7.06
C TRP A 189 -13.85 15.78 6.02
N SER A 190 -13.00 14.75 6.18
CA SER A 190 -13.07 13.53 5.36
C SER A 190 -14.43 12.85 5.48
N ARG A 191 -14.92 12.64 6.71
CA ARG A 191 -16.24 12.06 6.97
C ARG A 191 -17.38 12.91 6.38
N ALA A 192 -17.27 14.24 6.43
CA ALA A 192 -18.23 15.16 5.80
C ALA A 192 -18.28 15.00 4.29
N LEU A 193 -17.12 14.82 3.63
CA LEU A 193 -17.08 14.54 2.20
C LEU A 193 -17.73 13.18 1.88
N ARG A 194 -17.43 12.13 2.65
CA ARG A 194 -17.99 10.79 2.48
C ARG A 194 -19.50 10.73 2.72
N ARG A 195 -20.04 11.65 3.52
CA ARG A 195 -21.46 11.78 3.88
C ARG A 195 -22.09 13.04 3.29
N ILE A 196 -21.71 13.38 2.07
CA ILE A 196 -22.04 14.67 1.43
C ILE A 196 -23.56 14.94 1.34
N ALA A 197 -24.41 13.91 1.33
CA ALA A 197 -25.86 14.07 1.22
C ALA A 197 -26.54 14.36 2.57
N LEU A 198 -25.84 14.25 3.70
CA LEU A 198 -26.38 14.62 5.02
C LEU A 198 -26.50 16.13 5.24
N GLN A 199 -26.00 16.95 4.32
CA GLN A 199 -25.96 18.39 4.50
C GLN A 199 -27.34 18.95 4.90
N PRO A 200 -27.48 19.53 6.12
CA PRO A 200 -28.74 20.11 6.54
C PRO A 200 -29.08 21.31 5.66
N ALA A 201 -30.34 21.75 5.62
CA ALA A 201 -30.76 22.92 4.84
C ALA A 201 -29.94 24.21 5.10
N GLY A 202 -29.08 24.27 6.14
CA GLY A 202 -28.13 25.36 6.45
C GLY A 202 -26.63 25.12 6.14
N SER A 203 -26.23 24.55 4.99
CA SER A 203 -24.81 24.31 4.62
C SER A 203 -23.89 25.54 4.63
N ARG A 204 -24.42 26.76 4.79
CA ARG A 204 -23.62 27.99 4.97
C ARG A 204 -22.70 27.88 6.19
N HIS A 205 -23.05 27.07 7.19
CA HIS A 205 -22.23 26.93 8.41
C HIS A 205 -20.87 26.27 8.20
N TRP A 206 -20.71 25.37 7.22
CA TRP A 206 -19.41 24.73 6.96
C TRP A 206 -18.41 25.68 6.27
N ALA A 207 -18.91 26.73 5.61
CA ALA A 207 -18.03 27.79 5.11
C ALA A 207 -17.36 28.56 6.27
N GLU A 208 -18.00 28.61 7.44
CA GLU A 208 -17.57 29.42 8.58
C GLU A 208 -16.88 28.59 9.68
N ARG A 209 -17.26 27.32 9.86
CA ARG A 209 -16.71 26.44 10.91
C ARG A 209 -16.58 24.98 10.45
N PRO A 210 -15.81 24.14 11.15
CA PRO A 210 -15.79 22.69 10.91
C PRO A 210 -17.16 22.02 11.11
N PRO A 211 -17.42 20.89 10.43
CA PRO A 211 -18.60 20.07 10.65
C PRO A 211 -18.55 19.44 12.05
N THR A 212 -19.70 19.31 12.72
CA THR A 212 -19.78 18.63 14.03
C THR A 212 -20.05 17.13 13.85
N ARG A 213 -19.70 16.30 14.86
CA ARG A 213 -20.00 14.86 14.85
C ARG A 213 -21.51 14.61 14.65
N GLN A 214 -22.36 15.38 15.36
CA GLN A 214 -23.81 15.26 15.28
C GLN A 214 -24.38 15.55 13.88
N GLU A 215 -23.78 16.50 13.14
CA GLU A 215 -24.16 16.77 11.75
C GLU A 215 -23.88 15.58 10.81
N LEU A 216 -22.92 14.72 11.19
CA LEU A 216 -22.46 13.59 10.38
C LEU A 216 -23.06 12.25 10.79
N ASP A 217 -23.78 12.16 11.91
CA ASP A 217 -24.43 10.92 12.38
C ASP A 217 -25.58 10.47 11.47
N GLY A 218 -26.28 11.44 10.87
CA GLY A 218 -27.39 11.21 9.96
C GLY A 218 -28.60 10.51 10.60
N PRO A 219 -29.54 9.98 9.81
CA PRO A 219 -30.82 9.46 10.31
C PRO A 219 -30.74 8.13 11.07
N SER A 220 -29.65 7.36 10.96
CA SER A 220 -29.50 6.04 11.58
C SER A 220 -28.02 5.68 11.82
N PRO A 221 -27.32 6.33 12.76
CA PRO A 221 -25.87 6.16 12.98
C PRO A 221 -25.46 4.70 13.23
N HIS A 222 -26.19 3.99 14.10
CA HIS A 222 -25.99 2.55 14.39
C HIS A 222 -26.16 1.61 13.18
N ARG A 223 -26.71 2.08 12.06
CA ARG A 223 -26.89 1.28 10.84
C ARG A 223 -25.79 1.51 9.81
N ILE A 224 -24.98 2.54 9.98
CA ILE A 224 -23.85 2.83 9.10
C ILE A 224 -22.52 2.38 9.68
N GLU A 225 -22.46 2.09 10.98
CA GLU A 225 -21.29 1.50 11.64
C GLU A 225 -20.89 0.15 11.04
N PRO A 226 -19.58 -0.17 11.04
CA PRO A 226 -19.10 -1.52 10.81
C PRO A 226 -19.88 -2.52 11.66
N ARG A 227 -20.34 -3.60 11.04
CA ARG A 227 -21.00 -4.67 11.77
C ARG A 227 -20.06 -5.84 11.87
N ASN A 228 -19.95 -6.41 13.07
CA ASN A 228 -19.25 -7.68 13.35
C ASN A 228 -19.94 -8.90 12.72
N VAL A 229 -20.72 -8.72 11.66
CA VAL A 229 -21.35 -9.81 10.92
C VAL A 229 -20.63 -9.96 9.59
N GLY A 230 -20.26 -11.20 9.29
CA GLY A 230 -19.82 -11.63 7.96
C GLY A 230 -20.85 -11.30 6.86
N PRO A 231 -20.60 -11.73 5.62
CA PRO A 231 -21.46 -11.44 4.49
C PRO A 231 -22.93 -11.72 4.80
N ALA A 232 -23.85 -11.02 4.13
CA ALA A 232 -25.28 -11.03 4.43
C ALA A 232 -25.96 -12.42 4.40
N GLY A 233 -25.25 -13.48 4.04
CA GLY A 233 -25.68 -14.89 4.05
C GLY A 233 -25.37 -15.70 5.31
N GLY A 234 -24.64 -15.17 6.30
CA GLY A 234 -24.30 -15.89 7.53
C GLY A 234 -22.79 -15.87 7.85
N LEU A 235 -22.39 -16.62 8.89
CA LEU A 235 -20.96 -16.88 9.12
C LEU A 235 -20.44 -17.69 7.93
N ALA A 236 -19.50 -17.14 7.15
CA ALA A 236 -18.80 -17.90 6.14
C ALA A 236 -18.25 -19.18 6.78
N ARG A 237 -18.50 -20.33 6.17
CA ARG A 237 -17.97 -21.61 6.61
C ARG A 237 -17.15 -22.27 5.53
N GLY A 238 -16.04 -22.87 5.92
CA GLY A 238 -15.23 -23.67 5.01
C GLY A 238 -13.77 -23.76 5.39
N VAL A 239 -13.06 -24.52 4.57
CA VAL A 239 -11.61 -24.71 4.62
C VAL A 239 -10.93 -23.78 3.63
N ILE A 240 -9.94 -23.04 4.09
CA ILE A 240 -9.17 -22.08 3.30
C ILE A 240 -7.73 -22.55 3.28
N ALA A 241 -7.21 -22.90 2.10
CA ALA A 241 -5.80 -23.22 1.95
C ALA A 241 -5.00 -21.98 1.53
N VAL A 242 -3.91 -21.70 2.21
CA VAL A 242 -2.93 -20.68 1.84
C VAL A 242 -1.66 -21.39 1.39
N THR A 243 -1.28 -21.24 0.14
CA THR A 243 -0.16 -21.97 -0.47
C THR A 243 0.66 -21.03 -1.36
N SER A 244 1.88 -21.42 -1.71
CA SER A 244 2.62 -20.73 -2.76
C SER A 244 2.14 -21.19 -4.13
N SER A 245 2.09 -20.26 -5.08
CA SER A 245 1.68 -20.53 -6.47
C SER A 245 2.48 -21.69 -7.09
N ARG A 246 3.80 -21.72 -6.84
CA ARG A 246 4.74 -22.73 -7.34
C ARG A 246 5.04 -23.88 -6.37
N GLY A 247 4.45 -23.89 -5.17
CA GLY A 247 4.89 -24.81 -4.12
C GLY A 247 6.35 -24.54 -3.68
N GLN A 248 6.81 -23.29 -3.70
CA GLN A 248 8.11 -22.90 -3.13
C GLN A 248 7.92 -22.36 -1.70
N ALA A 249 8.85 -22.67 -0.81
CA ALA A 249 8.90 -22.07 0.53
C ALA A 249 9.38 -20.60 0.46
N GLY A 250 9.24 -19.85 1.54
CA GLY A 250 9.82 -18.50 1.69
C GLY A 250 9.01 -17.34 1.11
N LEU A 251 7.79 -17.56 0.59
CA LEU A 251 6.92 -16.49 0.08
C LEU A 251 6.05 -15.81 1.16
N GLY A 252 6.19 -16.21 2.43
CA GLY A 252 5.39 -15.68 3.54
C GLY A 252 3.99 -16.29 3.68
N CYS A 253 3.79 -17.54 3.22
CA CYS A 253 2.50 -18.23 3.32
C CYS A 253 2.00 -18.33 4.76
N THR A 254 2.86 -18.69 5.70
CA THR A 254 2.54 -18.82 7.13
C THR A 254 2.09 -17.49 7.71
N THR A 255 2.82 -16.41 7.43
CA THR A 255 2.45 -15.06 7.86
C THR A 255 1.10 -14.63 7.31
N ALA A 256 0.86 -14.86 6.01
CA ALA A 256 -0.42 -14.55 5.38
C ALA A 256 -1.57 -15.40 5.94
N ALA A 257 -1.32 -16.69 6.21
CA ALA A 257 -2.30 -17.62 6.75
C ALA A 257 -2.67 -17.26 8.20
N LEU A 258 -1.69 -16.95 9.04
CA LEU A 258 -1.92 -16.56 10.42
C LEU A 258 -2.64 -15.21 10.51
N ALA A 259 -2.19 -14.21 9.73
CA ALA A 259 -2.84 -12.89 9.69
C ALA A 259 -4.29 -13.01 9.19
N LEU A 260 -4.54 -13.85 8.19
CA LEU A 260 -5.90 -14.17 7.74
C LEU A 260 -6.73 -14.82 8.85
N ALA A 261 -6.17 -15.79 9.57
CA ALA A 261 -6.86 -16.50 10.64
C ALA A 261 -7.23 -15.55 11.80
N ASP A 262 -6.32 -14.67 12.20
CA ASP A 262 -6.57 -13.61 13.20
C ASP A 262 -7.64 -12.63 12.72
N ALA A 263 -7.53 -12.13 11.49
CA ALA A 263 -8.53 -11.21 10.92
C ALA A 263 -9.94 -11.85 10.89
N LEU A 264 -10.04 -13.12 10.51
CA LEU A 264 -11.28 -13.89 10.56
C LEU A 264 -11.80 -14.06 11.99
N ALA A 265 -10.93 -14.37 12.95
CA ALA A 265 -11.32 -14.56 14.34
C ALA A 265 -11.83 -13.26 14.98
N ARG A 266 -11.23 -12.12 14.63
CA ARG A 266 -11.70 -10.77 15.04
C ARG A 266 -13.08 -10.40 14.49
N THR A 267 -13.56 -11.08 13.44
CA THR A 267 -14.97 -10.95 13.01
C THR A 267 -15.96 -11.68 13.94
N GLY A 268 -15.47 -12.37 14.96
CA GLY A 268 -16.27 -13.19 15.88
C GLY A 268 -16.41 -14.65 15.44
N ALA A 269 -15.69 -15.08 14.40
CA ALA A 269 -15.68 -16.46 13.93
C ALA A 269 -14.80 -17.34 14.83
N ARG A 270 -15.17 -18.61 14.99
CA ARG A 270 -14.28 -19.63 15.57
C ARG A 270 -13.40 -20.19 14.46
N VAL A 271 -12.11 -19.93 14.54
CA VAL A 271 -11.12 -20.26 13.50
C VAL A 271 -10.16 -21.31 14.03
N ALA A 272 -9.99 -22.38 13.26
CA ALA A 272 -8.88 -23.32 13.45
C ALA A 272 -7.77 -23.02 12.44
N PHE A 273 -6.54 -22.84 12.90
CA PHE A 273 -5.35 -22.63 12.10
C PHE A 273 -4.49 -23.90 12.11
N PHE A 274 -4.15 -24.42 10.93
CA PHE A 274 -3.38 -25.65 10.78
C PHE A 274 -2.04 -25.35 10.12
N GLY A 275 -0.95 -25.75 10.75
CA GLY A 275 0.41 -25.65 10.20
C GLY A 275 1.19 -26.98 10.27
N THR A 276 2.45 -26.96 9.83
CA THR A 276 3.37 -28.11 9.86
C THR A 276 4.25 -28.09 11.11
N GLY A 277 4.40 -29.23 11.79
CA GLY A 277 5.37 -29.39 12.89
C GLY A 277 6.74 -29.96 12.47
N THR A 278 6.85 -30.55 11.27
CA THR A 278 8.09 -31.17 10.79
C THR A 278 9.03 -30.10 10.21
N GLU A 279 10.13 -29.84 10.93
CA GLU A 279 11.28 -29.00 10.54
C GLU A 279 11.12 -27.47 10.68
N ASP A 280 9.96 -26.99 11.15
CA ASP A 280 9.54 -25.56 11.18
C ASP A 280 10.14 -24.67 10.06
N PRO A 281 10.08 -25.06 8.78
CA PRO A 281 10.58 -24.20 7.69
C PRO A 281 9.72 -22.93 7.49
N ASN A 282 8.64 -22.82 8.26
CA ASN A 282 7.57 -21.83 8.16
C ASN A 282 7.62 -20.80 9.30
N GLY A 283 8.46 -21.02 10.33
CA GLY A 283 8.58 -20.13 11.50
C GLY A 283 7.30 -20.07 12.34
N LEU A 284 6.46 -21.11 12.33
CA LEU A 284 5.25 -21.14 13.15
C LEU A 284 5.59 -21.23 14.64
N ALA A 285 6.63 -22.00 15.02
CA ALA A 285 7.10 -22.06 16.40
C ALA A 285 7.48 -20.66 16.85
N TYR A 286 8.21 -19.97 15.99
CA TYR A 286 8.71 -18.64 16.23
C TYR A 286 7.60 -17.58 16.36
N LEU A 287 6.60 -17.62 15.46
CA LEU A 287 5.43 -16.74 15.56
C LEU A 287 4.60 -17.01 16.83
N LEU A 288 4.66 -18.25 17.35
CA LEU A 288 4.00 -18.68 18.58
C LEU A 288 4.95 -18.75 19.79
N ARG A 289 6.10 -18.05 19.75
CA ARG A 289 7.06 -17.94 20.88
C ARG A 289 7.65 -19.27 21.37
N ASP A 290 8.07 -20.11 20.43
CA ASP A 290 8.66 -21.45 20.64
C ASP A 290 7.71 -22.50 21.26
N GLU A 291 6.42 -22.17 21.42
CA GLU A 291 5.38 -23.12 21.85
C GLU A 291 4.57 -23.62 20.65
N LEU A 292 5.16 -24.53 19.87
CA LEU A 292 4.39 -25.22 18.84
C LEU A 292 3.20 -25.95 19.46
N PRO A 293 1.98 -25.76 18.95
CA PRO A 293 0.84 -26.57 19.34
C PRO A 293 1.16 -28.05 19.13
N PRO A 294 0.86 -28.94 20.09
CA PRO A 294 1.15 -30.37 19.94
C PRO A 294 0.49 -30.95 18.70
N PRO A 295 1.14 -31.89 18.00
CA PRO A 295 0.54 -32.54 16.83
C PRO A 295 -0.82 -33.16 17.16
N GLY A 296 -1.85 -32.77 16.40
CA GLY A 296 -3.20 -33.29 16.60
C GLY A 296 -3.99 -32.67 17.76
N VAL A 297 -3.48 -31.63 18.43
CA VAL A 297 -4.16 -30.92 19.52
C VAL A 297 -4.36 -29.45 19.13
N LEU A 298 -5.61 -28.98 19.26
CA LEU A 298 -5.96 -27.57 19.09
C LEU A 298 -5.67 -26.80 20.38
N THR A 299 -4.83 -25.77 20.28
CA THR A 299 -4.43 -24.88 21.37
C THR A 299 -4.91 -23.47 21.08
N ASP A 300 -5.49 -22.78 22.07
CA ASP A 300 -5.87 -21.36 21.94
C ASP A 300 -4.59 -20.50 21.78
N ILE A 301 -4.57 -19.59 20.80
CA ILE A 301 -3.40 -18.73 20.52
C ILE A 301 -3.71 -17.22 20.59
N ALA A 302 -4.95 -16.85 20.93
CA ALA A 302 -5.35 -15.47 21.17
C ALA A 302 -6.43 -15.41 22.27
N ASP A 303 -6.19 -14.58 23.29
CA ASP A 303 -7.01 -14.51 24.51
C ASP A 303 -7.95 -13.29 24.57
N ASP A 304 -7.82 -12.34 23.64
CA ASP A 304 -8.49 -11.03 23.67
C ASP A 304 -9.38 -10.74 22.44
N LEU A 305 -9.90 -11.78 21.80
CA LEU A 305 -10.74 -11.63 20.62
C LEU A 305 -12.15 -11.11 20.96
N PRO A 306 -12.71 -10.19 20.14
CA PRO A 306 -14.03 -9.62 20.41
C PRO A 306 -15.16 -10.65 20.24
N GLY A 307 -16.11 -10.63 21.18
CA GLY A 307 -17.36 -11.38 21.08
C GLY A 307 -17.19 -12.90 21.23
N ARG A 308 -17.61 -13.66 20.20
CA ARG A 308 -17.52 -15.13 20.15
C ARG A 308 -16.30 -15.63 19.37
N GLY A 309 -15.42 -14.71 18.95
CA GLY A 309 -14.22 -15.04 18.21
C GLY A 309 -13.32 -15.97 19.01
N ALA A 310 -12.72 -16.94 18.33
CA ALA A 310 -11.70 -17.82 18.90
C ALA A 310 -10.70 -18.17 17.81
N LEU A 311 -9.41 -18.17 18.13
CA LEU A 311 -8.36 -18.61 17.24
C LEU A 311 -7.58 -19.73 17.91
N ARG A 312 -7.67 -20.93 17.32
CA ARG A 312 -6.99 -22.13 17.80
C ARG A 312 -6.02 -22.64 16.77
N ALA A 313 -4.80 -22.94 17.15
CA ALA A 313 -3.80 -23.51 16.25
C ALA A 313 -3.53 -24.99 16.56
N MET A 314 -3.17 -25.74 15.52
CA MET A 314 -2.74 -27.14 15.63
C MET A 314 -1.64 -27.41 14.60
N THR A 315 -0.62 -28.17 14.98
CA THR A 315 0.29 -28.78 14.01
C THR A 315 -0.34 -30.08 13.50
N LEU A 316 -0.42 -30.24 12.17
CA LEU A 316 -0.95 -31.47 11.60
C LEU A 316 0.10 -32.60 11.68
N PRO A 317 -0.33 -33.84 11.99
CA PRO A 317 0.56 -34.98 11.99
C PRO A 317 1.03 -35.30 10.57
N PRO A 318 2.21 -35.93 10.41
CA PRO A 318 2.76 -36.26 9.09
C PRO A 318 1.96 -37.35 8.36
N ASP A 319 1.11 -38.12 9.05
CA ASP A 319 0.23 -39.11 8.44
C ASP A 319 -0.91 -38.44 7.64
N PRO A 320 -0.96 -38.62 6.30
CA PRO A 320 -1.97 -37.98 5.46
C PRO A 320 -3.40 -38.40 5.76
N ALA A 321 -3.62 -39.65 6.20
CA ALA A 321 -4.96 -40.12 6.54
C ALA A 321 -5.46 -39.38 7.79
N ARG A 322 -4.64 -39.37 8.85
CA ARG A 322 -4.97 -38.65 10.09
C ARG A 322 -5.11 -37.15 9.87
N ALA A 323 -4.27 -36.53 9.04
CA ALA A 323 -4.38 -35.10 8.75
C ALA A 323 -5.71 -34.74 8.07
N ARG A 324 -6.18 -35.55 7.11
CA ARG A 324 -7.51 -35.38 6.49
C ARG A 324 -8.65 -35.54 7.50
N GLU A 325 -8.55 -36.51 8.41
CA GLU A 325 -9.56 -36.70 9.46
C GLU A 325 -9.66 -35.47 10.36
N LEU A 326 -8.53 -34.94 10.82
CA LEU A 326 -8.47 -33.75 11.66
C LEU A 326 -9.01 -32.51 10.94
N LEU A 327 -8.73 -32.37 9.63
CA LEU A 327 -9.30 -31.31 8.80
C LEU A 327 -10.82 -31.39 8.71
N ALA A 328 -11.35 -32.60 8.48
CA ALA A 328 -12.79 -32.84 8.45
C ALA A 328 -13.46 -32.64 9.82
N GLU A 329 -12.75 -32.93 10.92
CA GLU A 329 -13.24 -32.69 12.28
C GLU A 329 -13.28 -31.19 12.62
N ALA A 330 -12.22 -30.44 12.26
CA ALA A 330 -12.18 -29.01 12.47
C ALA A 330 -13.25 -28.28 11.64
N SER A 331 -13.48 -28.68 10.39
CA SER A 331 -14.50 -28.05 9.54
C SER A 331 -15.94 -28.25 10.05
N ARG A 332 -16.18 -29.27 10.88
CA ARG A 332 -17.48 -29.46 11.57
C ARG A 332 -17.61 -28.67 12.87
N SER A 333 -16.50 -28.45 13.57
CA SER A 333 -16.49 -27.88 14.93
C SER A 333 -16.24 -26.37 14.95
N HIS A 334 -15.56 -25.84 13.93
CA HIS A 334 -15.20 -24.44 13.76
C HIS A 334 -16.03 -23.81 12.65
N ASP A 335 -16.09 -22.48 12.65
CA ASP A 335 -16.74 -21.77 11.56
C ASP A 335 -15.80 -21.74 10.35
N MET A 336 -14.50 -21.52 10.56
CA MET A 336 -13.49 -21.48 9.50
C MET A 336 -12.28 -22.35 9.86
N VAL A 337 -11.65 -22.95 8.85
CA VAL A 337 -10.35 -23.59 8.99
C VAL A 337 -9.38 -22.93 8.03
N VAL A 338 -8.26 -22.40 8.53
CA VAL A 338 -7.17 -21.87 7.72
C VAL A 338 -6.01 -22.86 7.73
N LEU A 339 -5.66 -23.36 6.55
CA LEU A 339 -4.62 -24.35 6.32
C LEU A 339 -3.40 -23.65 5.72
N ASP A 340 -2.30 -23.59 6.45
CA ASP A 340 -0.99 -23.22 5.89
C ASP A 340 -0.43 -24.39 5.09
N ALA A 341 -0.55 -24.31 3.78
CA ALA A 341 -0.01 -25.24 2.80
C ALA A 341 1.16 -24.61 2.00
N GLY A 342 1.89 -23.68 2.62
CA GLY A 342 3.05 -23.01 2.02
C GLY A 342 4.30 -23.89 1.89
N ALA A 343 4.44 -24.90 2.75
CA ALA A 343 5.54 -25.85 2.69
C ALA A 343 5.41 -26.73 1.43
N ALA A 344 6.40 -26.64 0.56
CA ALA A 344 6.43 -27.10 -0.84
C ALA A 344 5.74 -28.45 -1.15
N PHE A 345 5.80 -29.39 -0.21
CA PHE A 345 5.29 -30.75 -0.42
C PHE A 345 4.49 -31.34 0.74
N GLN A 346 4.66 -30.85 1.98
CA GLN A 346 4.16 -31.54 3.16
C GLN A 346 2.63 -31.46 3.32
N MET A 347 1.99 -30.40 2.83
CA MET A 347 0.54 -30.19 3.03
C MET A 347 -0.21 -29.90 1.74
N ARG A 348 0.47 -29.88 0.60
CA ARG A 348 -0.13 -29.50 -0.69
C ARG A 348 -1.25 -30.45 -1.13
N TYR A 349 -1.19 -31.72 -0.74
CA TYR A 349 -2.27 -32.68 -0.98
C TYR A 349 -3.57 -32.34 -0.25
N LEU A 350 -3.54 -31.51 0.81
CA LEU A 350 -4.74 -31.08 1.51
C LEU A 350 -5.43 -29.88 0.83
N VAL A 351 -4.76 -29.20 -0.11
CA VAL A 351 -5.34 -28.07 -0.87
C VAL A 351 -6.57 -28.51 -1.66
N GLU A 352 -6.63 -29.77 -2.12
CA GLU A 352 -7.79 -30.32 -2.83
C GLU A 352 -9.06 -30.43 -1.97
N HIS A 353 -8.90 -30.40 -0.63
CA HIS A 353 -10.00 -30.41 0.33
C HIS A 353 -10.43 -29.00 0.76
N ALA A 354 -9.82 -27.95 0.19
CA ALA A 354 -10.17 -26.58 0.51
C ALA A 354 -11.39 -26.08 -0.29
N ASP A 355 -12.25 -25.34 0.38
CA ASP A 355 -13.38 -24.63 -0.23
C ASP A 355 -12.91 -23.36 -0.97
N ALA A 356 -11.81 -22.76 -0.49
CA ALA A 356 -11.12 -21.64 -1.11
C ALA A 356 -9.59 -21.81 -1.05
N VAL A 357 -8.90 -21.42 -2.11
CA VAL A 357 -7.43 -21.45 -2.17
C VAL A 357 -6.91 -20.02 -2.36
N ILE A 358 -5.96 -19.62 -1.52
CA ILE A 358 -5.15 -18.42 -1.68
C ILE A 358 -3.76 -18.87 -2.12
N ALA A 359 -3.33 -18.41 -3.28
CA ALA A 359 -2.02 -18.71 -3.84
C ALA A 359 -1.15 -17.46 -3.78
N LEU A 360 -0.01 -17.55 -3.11
CA LEU A 360 0.97 -16.46 -3.03
C LEU A 360 1.88 -16.49 -4.26
N ALA A 361 2.04 -15.34 -4.91
CA ALA A 361 3.08 -15.16 -5.91
C ALA A 361 3.94 -13.95 -5.53
N PRO A 362 5.26 -14.02 -5.75
CA PRO A 362 6.12 -12.89 -5.45
C PRO A 362 5.86 -11.76 -6.44
N TYR A 363 5.93 -10.52 -5.97
CA TYR A 363 6.18 -9.39 -6.85
C TYR A 363 7.65 -9.44 -7.32
N GLN A 364 7.87 -9.39 -8.63
CA GLN A 364 9.21 -9.33 -9.23
C GLN A 364 9.34 -8.05 -10.05
N PRO A 365 10.16 -7.07 -9.63
CA PRO A 365 10.35 -5.81 -10.36
C PRO A 365 10.76 -6.02 -11.82
N ASP A 366 11.57 -7.04 -12.12
CA ASP A 366 11.98 -7.35 -13.50
C ASP A 366 10.82 -7.82 -14.39
N VAL A 367 9.75 -8.35 -13.79
CA VAL A 367 8.55 -8.81 -14.51
C VAL A 367 7.51 -7.71 -14.58
N TRP A 368 7.22 -7.06 -13.45
CA TRP A 368 6.19 -6.02 -13.35
C TRP A 368 6.67 -4.68 -13.89
N GLY A 369 7.98 -4.52 -14.05
CA GLY A 369 8.59 -3.23 -14.26
C GLY A 369 8.99 -2.58 -12.94
N HIS A 370 9.87 -1.58 -13.03
CA HIS A 370 10.45 -0.90 -11.88
C HIS A 370 10.43 0.61 -12.10
N THR A 371 10.54 1.34 -10.99
CA THR A 371 10.72 2.78 -10.99
C THR A 371 12.21 3.07 -10.83
N GLU A 372 12.81 3.74 -11.80
CA GLU A 372 14.11 4.37 -11.61
C GLU A 372 13.91 5.73 -10.94
N ASP A 373 14.28 5.82 -9.67
CA ASP A 373 14.27 7.07 -8.92
C ASP A 373 15.69 7.59 -8.73
N THR A 374 16.01 8.70 -9.39
CA THR A 374 17.35 9.30 -9.26
C THR A 374 17.59 9.86 -7.88
N ALA A 375 16.56 10.30 -7.16
CA ALA A 375 16.69 10.79 -5.78
C ALA A 375 17.24 9.67 -4.89
N ARG A 376 16.56 8.51 -4.94
CA ARG A 376 16.98 7.27 -4.28
C ARG A 376 18.35 6.79 -4.75
N LEU A 377 18.65 6.87 -6.04
CA LEU A 377 19.97 6.53 -6.58
C LEU A 377 21.09 7.43 -6.04
N LEU A 378 20.86 8.73 -5.92
CA LEU A 378 21.84 9.65 -5.33
C LEU A 378 22.05 9.37 -3.83
N GLN A 379 20.99 9.04 -3.09
CA GLN A 379 21.08 8.66 -1.69
C GLN A 379 21.85 7.34 -1.50
N PHE A 380 21.57 6.33 -2.33
CA PHE A 380 22.33 5.08 -2.36
C PHE A 380 23.83 5.35 -2.59
N LEU A 381 24.15 6.15 -3.61
CA LEU A 381 25.55 6.46 -3.91
C LEU A 381 26.23 7.21 -2.76
N ASP A 382 25.53 8.09 -2.02
CA ASP A 382 26.08 8.72 -0.82
C ASP A 382 26.36 7.72 0.30
N ALA A 383 25.39 6.86 0.63
CA ALA A 383 25.50 5.89 1.72
C ALA A 383 26.61 4.86 1.45
N MET A 384 26.62 4.30 0.23
CA MET A 384 27.62 3.34 -0.18
C MET A 384 29.01 3.96 -0.30
N PHE A 385 29.12 5.23 -0.72
CA PHE A 385 30.41 5.89 -0.76
C PHE A 385 30.98 6.16 0.63
N ALA A 386 30.13 6.40 1.63
CA ALA A 386 30.59 6.50 3.02
C ALA A 386 31.21 5.18 3.51
N ALA A 387 30.53 4.06 3.28
CA ALA A 387 31.06 2.72 3.57
C ALA A 387 32.35 2.43 2.79
N TYR A 388 32.38 2.78 1.49
CA TYR A 388 33.59 2.64 0.65
C TYR A 388 34.80 3.39 1.21
N VAL A 389 34.57 4.58 1.76
CA VAL A 389 35.63 5.41 2.33
C VAL A 389 36.10 4.84 3.66
N GLU A 390 35.20 4.37 4.51
CA GLU A 390 35.56 3.72 5.78
C GLU A 390 36.46 2.51 5.52
N ASP A 391 36.02 1.57 4.68
CA ASP A 391 36.80 0.38 4.30
C ASP A 391 38.19 0.77 3.78
N ARG A 392 38.26 1.79 2.90
CA ARG A 392 39.54 2.30 2.37
C ARG A 392 40.45 2.88 3.45
N THR A 393 39.90 3.62 4.41
CA THR A 393 40.69 4.22 5.50
C THR A 393 41.19 3.17 6.48
N GLU A 394 40.38 2.17 6.83
CA GLU A 394 40.81 1.05 7.69
C GLU A 394 41.93 0.26 7.03
N ILE A 395 41.82 0.02 5.72
CA ILE A 395 42.83 -0.66 4.92
C ILE A 395 44.14 0.13 4.83
N GLU A 396 44.10 1.45 4.65
CA GLU A 396 45.30 2.30 4.64
C GLU A 396 46.01 2.31 5.99
N ASP A 397 45.26 2.32 7.09
CA ASP A 397 45.79 2.22 8.45
C ASP A 397 46.41 0.83 8.73
N TYR A 398 45.79 -0.25 8.20
CA TYR A 398 46.31 -1.62 8.33
C TYR A 398 47.53 -1.89 7.45
N HIS A 399 47.61 -1.35 6.22
CA HIS A 399 48.72 -1.59 5.30
C HIS A 399 50.00 -0.84 5.64
N GLN A 400 49.96 0.12 6.57
CA GLN A 400 51.19 0.61 7.21
C GLN A 400 51.80 -0.41 8.19
N ALA A 401 51.07 -1.49 8.56
CA ALA A 401 51.49 -2.44 9.57
C ALA A 401 52.02 -3.79 9.04
N GLU A 402 51.51 -4.38 7.94
CA GLU A 402 52.06 -5.63 7.36
C GLU A 402 51.52 -5.91 5.93
N SER A 403 52.27 -6.73 5.17
CA SER A 403 52.21 -7.06 3.72
C SER A 403 50.84 -7.01 2.98
N PRO A 404 50.79 -6.55 1.71
CA PRO A 404 49.56 -6.36 0.94
C PRO A 404 49.15 -7.65 0.21
N ASP A 405 48.03 -8.27 0.58
CA ASP A 405 47.42 -9.30 -0.28
C ASP A 405 45.93 -9.62 0.02
N VAL A 406 45.17 -8.75 0.71
CA VAL A 406 43.79 -9.09 1.08
C VAL A 406 42.85 -7.88 0.87
N TYR A 407 41.86 -8.05 -0.02
CA TYR A 407 40.66 -7.22 -0.26
C TYR A 407 40.75 -5.87 -0.99
N VAL A 408 41.54 -5.73 -2.06
CA VAL A 408 41.31 -4.64 -3.03
C VAL A 408 41.43 -5.14 -4.47
N VAL A 409 40.44 -5.91 -4.91
CA VAL A 409 40.16 -6.00 -6.34
C VAL A 409 38.73 -5.51 -6.53
N ALA A 410 38.59 -4.21 -6.76
CA ALA A 410 37.36 -3.56 -7.23
C ALA A 410 36.94 -4.03 -8.65
N GLU A 411 37.21 -5.29 -8.97
CA GLU A 411 36.85 -5.97 -10.22
C GLU A 411 36.04 -7.25 -9.96
N ASP A 412 35.80 -7.66 -8.70
CA ASP A 412 34.85 -8.76 -8.45
C ASP A 412 33.41 -8.28 -8.67
N ARG A 413 32.77 -8.89 -9.67
CA ARG A 413 31.37 -8.68 -9.99
C ARG A 413 30.44 -9.02 -8.81
N ASN A 414 30.83 -9.98 -7.96
CA ASN A 414 30.02 -10.39 -6.81
C ASN A 414 29.92 -9.27 -5.77
N ASP A 415 30.97 -8.46 -5.60
CA ASP A 415 30.96 -7.33 -4.66
C ASP A 415 30.01 -6.23 -5.15
N ALA A 416 30.06 -5.90 -6.45
CA ALA A 416 29.10 -4.96 -7.03
C ALA A 416 27.66 -5.48 -6.89
N GLU A 417 27.42 -6.77 -7.16
CA GLU A 417 26.09 -7.37 -6.97
C GLU A 417 25.62 -7.32 -5.51
N SER A 418 26.51 -7.49 -4.53
CA SER A 418 26.21 -7.35 -3.10
C SER A 418 25.82 -5.91 -2.75
N TRP A 419 26.58 -4.91 -3.23
CA TRP A 419 26.29 -3.49 -2.98
C TRP A 419 24.95 -3.09 -3.61
N TRP A 420 24.66 -3.57 -4.81
CA TRP A 420 23.38 -3.33 -5.46
C TRP A 420 22.21 -4.12 -4.86
N ALA A 421 22.45 -5.16 -4.05
CA ALA A 421 21.38 -5.80 -3.28
C ALA A 421 20.82 -4.82 -2.23
N GLU A 422 21.70 -4.00 -1.63
CA GLU A 422 21.33 -2.95 -0.67
C GLU A 422 20.55 -1.81 -1.31
N TYR A 423 20.71 -1.52 -2.61
CA TYR A 423 19.89 -0.51 -3.31
C TYR A 423 18.38 -0.78 -3.18
N THR A 424 17.99 -2.07 -3.18
CA THR A 424 16.59 -2.50 -3.01
C THR A 424 16.06 -2.12 -1.62
N HIS A 425 16.95 -1.99 -0.64
CA HIS A 425 16.63 -1.77 0.77
C HIS A 425 17.67 -0.82 1.39
N ILE A 426 17.76 0.42 0.91
CA ILE A 426 18.68 1.41 1.52
C ILE A 426 18.20 1.58 2.97
N PRO A 427 18.91 1.05 3.97
CA PRO A 427 18.45 1.16 5.34
C PRO A 427 18.50 2.65 5.73
N PRO A 428 17.66 3.10 6.68
CA PRO A 428 17.91 4.38 7.33
C PRO A 428 19.35 4.34 7.87
N VAL A 429 20.09 5.41 7.63
CA VAL A 429 21.49 5.52 8.01
C VAL A 429 21.51 5.62 9.54
N PRO A 430 22.01 4.61 10.28
CA PRO A 430 22.03 4.69 11.73
C PRO A 430 22.97 5.82 12.20
N ASP A 431 22.76 6.32 13.42
CA ASP A 431 23.51 7.46 13.96
C ASP A 431 25.03 7.23 14.03
N ASP A 432 25.45 5.95 14.04
CA ASP A 432 26.82 5.49 14.03
C ASP A 432 27.39 5.20 12.64
N TRP A 433 26.63 5.46 11.57
CA TRP A 433 27.12 5.26 10.20
C TRP A 433 28.35 6.14 9.90
N PRO A 434 29.28 5.67 9.04
CA PRO A 434 30.56 6.31 8.88
C PRO A 434 30.43 7.73 8.33
N ARG A 435 31.06 8.68 9.03
CA ARG A 435 31.15 10.06 8.54
C ARG A 435 32.30 10.18 7.57
N LEU A 436 32.05 10.77 6.41
CA LEU A 436 33.13 11.12 5.50
C LEU A 436 34.14 12.05 6.20
N PRO A 437 35.45 11.83 6.00
CA PRO A 437 36.44 12.78 6.48
C PRO A 437 36.27 14.11 5.75
N ALA A 438 36.66 15.21 6.43
CA ALA A 438 36.61 16.54 5.83
C ALA A 438 37.41 16.58 4.51
N GLU A 439 36.92 17.31 3.50
CA GLU A 439 37.58 17.42 2.18
C GLU A 439 39.06 17.86 2.28
N SER A 440 39.41 18.63 3.31
CA SER A 440 40.79 19.08 3.57
C SER A 440 41.67 18.03 4.25
N ALA A 441 41.08 17.06 4.95
CA ALA A 441 41.80 16.01 5.68
C ALA A 441 42.21 14.85 4.76
N THR A 442 41.44 14.58 3.69
CA THR A 442 41.69 13.47 2.78
C THR A 442 41.74 13.95 1.32
N PRO A 443 42.94 14.27 0.78
CA PRO A 443 43.08 14.78 -0.58
C PRO A 443 42.65 13.77 -1.66
N HIS A 444 42.55 12.48 -1.31
CA HIS A 444 42.17 11.39 -2.19
C HIS A 444 40.66 11.25 -2.42
N LEU A 445 39.79 11.96 -1.68
CA LEU A 445 38.33 11.83 -1.83
C LEU A 445 37.85 12.08 -3.27
N THR A 446 38.50 12.98 -4.00
CA THR A 446 38.13 13.24 -5.41
C THR A 446 38.50 12.07 -6.33
N SER A 447 39.64 11.40 -6.13
CA SER A 447 39.95 10.17 -6.87
C SER A 447 39.04 9.03 -6.46
N TRP A 448 38.79 8.87 -5.16
CA TRP A 448 37.94 7.79 -4.64
C TRP A 448 36.51 7.87 -5.15
N ARG A 449 35.91 9.07 -5.27
CA ARG A 449 34.60 9.24 -5.92
C ARG A 449 34.59 8.73 -7.35
N ARG A 450 35.65 8.99 -8.10
CA ARG A 450 35.78 8.55 -9.50
C ARG A 450 35.93 7.03 -9.58
N ASP A 451 36.78 6.46 -8.72
CA ASP A 451 37.03 5.02 -8.66
C ASP A 451 35.75 4.28 -8.26
N PHE A 452 35.02 4.79 -7.27
CA PHE A 452 33.74 4.26 -6.82
C PHE A 452 32.67 4.28 -7.92
N LEU A 453 32.51 5.40 -8.63
CA LEU A 453 31.60 5.44 -9.79
C LEU A 453 32.05 4.51 -10.92
N GLY A 454 33.36 4.36 -11.14
CA GLY A 454 33.92 3.44 -12.11
C GLY A 454 33.59 1.99 -11.79
N PHE A 455 33.73 1.60 -10.52
CA PHE A 455 33.37 0.28 -10.01
C PHE A 455 31.89 -0.05 -10.24
N LEU A 456 30.98 0.88 -9.92
CA LEU A 456 29.54 0.65 -10.10
C LEU A 456 29.05 0.82 -11.55
N HIS A 457 29.85 1.38 -12.46
CA HIS A 457 29.38 1.87 -13.76
C HIS A 457 28.63 0.84 -14.61
N ALA A 458 29.21 -0.36 -14.77
CA ALA A 458 28.62 -1.38 -15.63
C ALA A 458 27.26 -1.85 -15.11
N GLU A 459 27.17 -2.10 -13.81
CA GLU A 459 25.96 -2.59 -13.16
C GLU A 459 24.91 -1.47 -12.97
N GLY A 460 25.36 -0.25 -12.68
CA GLY A 460 24.52 0.94 -12.62
C GLY A 460 23.84 1.25 -13.96
N ARG A 461 24.56 1.17 -15.09
CA ARG A 461 23.94 1.29 -16.43
C ARG A 461 22.99 0.16 -16.76
N ARG A 462 23.24 -1.04 -16.25
CA ARG A 462 22.38 -2.21 -16.48
C ARG A 462 21.07 -2.10 -15.71
N ARG A 463 21.12 -1.66 -14.45
CA ARG A 463 19.96 -1.56 -13.54
C ARG A 463 19.20 -0.24 -13.68
N HIS A 464 19.89 0.84 -14.02
CA HIS A 464 19.35 2.20 -14.11
C HIS A 464 19.67 2.87 -15.45
N PRO A 465 19.34 2.24 -16.60
CA PRO A 465 19.70 2.78 -17.91
C PRO A 465 19.13 4.17 -18.19
N ALA A 466 18.01 4.56 -17.57
CA ALA A 466 17.39 5.86 -17.80
C ALA A 466 17.95 6.98 -16.91
N THR A 467 18.44 6.64 -15.71
CA THR A 467 18.81 7.62 -14.68
C THR A 467 20.30 7.63 -14.34
N TRP A 468 21.06 6.56 -14.65
CA TRP A 468 22.46 6.42 -14.26
C TRP A 468 23.37 7.55 -14.77
N ASP A 469 23.32 7.84 -16.09
CA ASP A 469 24.18 8.87 -16.68
C ASP A 469 23.86 10.26 -16.11
N ALA A 470 22.57 10.54 -15.84
CA ALA A 470 22.15 11.79 -15.20
C ALA A 470 22.62 11.86 -13.74
N ALA A 471 22.48 10.77 -12.98
CA ALA A 471 22.91 10.69 -11.58
C ALA A 471 24.43 10.86 -11.43
N THR A 472 25.20 10.12 -12.22
CA THR A 472 26.67 10.13 -12.14
C THR A 472 27.28 11.45 -12.63
N ALA A 473 26.64 12.15 -13.57
CA ALA A 473 27.08 13.47 -14.02
C ALA A 473 27.05 14.53 -12.91
N VAL A 474 26.23 14.33 -11.88
CA VAL A 474 25.97 15.34 -10.84
C VAL A 474 26.37 14.89 -9.43
N TRP A 475 26.42 13.57 -9.19
CA TRP A 475 26.61 13.00 -7.85
C TRP A 475 27.91 13.46 -7.17
N ALA A 476 29.05 13.45 -7.86
CA ALA A 476 30.34 13.73 -7.24
C ALA A 476 30.42 15.17 -6.67
N ASP A 477 29.87 16.15 -7.39
CA ASP A 477 29.83 17.54 -6.94
C ASP A 477 28.82 17.73 -5.82
N ARG A 478 27.66 17.06 -5.88
CA ARG A 478 26.67 17.06 -4.79
C ARG A 478 27.26 16.45 -3.51
N ASN A 479 27.86 15.28 -3.60
CA ASN A 479 28.48 14.59 -2.48
C ASN A 479 29.58 15.45 -1.82
N ARG A 480 30.43 16.11 -2.62
CA ARG A 480 31.42 17.09 -2.10
C ARG A 480 30.76 18.26 -1.36
N ALA A 481 29.69 18.83 -1.93
CA ALA A 481 28.99 19.95 -1.31
C ALA A 481 28.30 19.56 0.01
N ARG A 482 27.79 18.33 0.11
CA ARG A 482 27.24 17.76 1.35
C ARG A 482 28.34 17.52 2.38
N ASN A 483 29.44 16.88 1.99
CA ASN A 483 30.57 16.64 2.89
C ASN A 483 31.18 17.94 3.43
N THR A 484 31.27 18.99 2.60
CA THR A 484 31.75 20.32 3.03
C THR A 484 30.85 20.96 4.11
N ARG A 485 29.55 20.62 4.10
CA ARG A 485 28.59 21.04 5.13
C ARG A 485 28.55 20.10 6.34
N GLY A 486 29.26 18.97 6.30
CA GLY A 486 29.26 17.94 7.33
C GLY A 486 27.97 17.13 7.42
N LEU A 487 27.20 17.06 6.32
CA LEU A 487 25.92 16.34 6.26
C LEU A 487 26.13 14.83 6.04
N GLN A 488 25.38 14.00 6.77
CA GLN A 488 25.23 12.56 6.53
C GLN A 488 24.46 12.28 5.22
N PRO A 489 24.51 11.04 4.68
CA PRO A 489 23.78 10.68 3.45
C PRO A 489 22.26 10.96 3.48
N ASP A 490 21.62 10.89 4.64
CA ASP A 490 20.17 11.08 4.85
C ASP A 490 19.79 12.42 5.50
N GLU A 491 20.76 13.19 6.01
CA GLU A 491 20.53 14.52 6.58
C GLU A 491 20.15 15.56 5.50
N ASP A 492 19.12 16.38 5.78
CA ASP A 492 18.61 17.45 4.90
C ASP A 492 18.09 16.95 3.51
N PRO A 493 16.89 16.34 3.47
CA PRO A 493 16.27 15.88 2.22
C PRO A 493 15.86 17.03 1.27
N ASP A 494 15.72 18.26 1.78
CA ASP A 494 15.35 19.43 0.97
C ASP A 494 16.47 19.83 0.00
N ASP A 495 17.74 19.53 0.35
CA ASP A 495 18.90 19.64 -0.54
C ASP A 495 18.70 18.86 -1.83
N LEU A 496 18.11 17.65 -1.73
CA LEU A 496 17.85 16.78 -2.86
C LEU A 496 16.76 17.37 -3.77
N GLY A 497 15.68 17.89 -3.20
CA GLY A 497 14.60 18.53 -3.96
C GLY A 497 15.06 19.78 -4.74
N ALA A 498 15.83 20.66 -4.08
CA ALA A 498 16.40 21.85 -4.71
C ALA A 498 17.41 21.51 -5.82
N TYR A 499 18.13 20.39 -5.68
CA TYR A 499 19.09 19.92 -6.64
C TYR A 499 18.42 19.26 -7.86
N LEU A 500 17.46 18.35 -7.64
CA LEU A 500 16.69 17.70 -8.71
C LEU A 500 15.94 18.71 -9.59
N GLY A 501 15.39 19.77 -8.99
CA GLY A 501 14.72 20.85 -9.73
C GLY A 501 15.63 21.65 -10.67
N LYS A 502 16.94 21.68 -10.43
CA LYS A 502 17.92 22.36 -11.30
C LYS A 502 18.40 21.51 -12.47
N HIS A 503 18.26 20.18 -12.38
CA HIS A 503 18.85 19.24 -13.33
C HIS A 503 17.81 18.48 -14.19
N ASP A 504 16.51 18.81 -14.12
CA ASP A 504 15.39 18.12 -14.80
C ASP A 504 15.48 16.59 -14.68
N ILE A 505 15.84 16.14 -13.48
CA ILE A 505 16.04 14.74 -13.18
C ILE A 505 14.69 14.14 -12.80
N ARG A 506 14.29 13.06 -13.48
CA ARG A 506 12.94 12.51 -13.44
C ARG A 506 12.95 11.10 -12.88
N THR A 507 11.93 10.79 -12.08
CA THR A 507 11.51 9.41 -11.83
C THR A 507 11.06 8.79 -13.16
N VAL A 508 11.79 7.78 -13.65
CA VAL A 508 11.44 7.07 -14.89
C VAL A 508 10.77 5.75 -14.53
N ARG A 509 9.52 5.62 -14.95
CA ARG A 509 8.75 4.41 -14.70
C ARG A 509 8.85 3.48 -15.90
N HIS A 510 9.41 2.30 -15.68
CA HIS A 510 9.40 1.22 -16.65
C HIS A 510 8.22 0.31 -16.31
N THR A 511 7.09 0.45 -17.01
CA THR A 511 5.98 -0.50 -16.85
C THR A 511 6.14 -1.64 -17.84
N ALA A 512 6.09 -2.88 -17.35
CA ALA A 512 6.03 -4.03 -18.23
C ALA A 512 4.67 -4.14 -18.95
N ASP A 513 4.65 -4.88 -20.06
CA ASP A 513 3.41 -5.22 -20.74
C ASP A 513 2.51 -6.08 -19.83
N PRO A 514 1.26 -5.64 -19.53
CA PRO A 514 0.32 -6.41 -18.74
C PRO A 514 0.09 -7.85 -19.23
N GLU A 515 0.19 -8.10 -20.54
CA GLU A 515 0.07 -9.45 -21.10
C GLU A 515 1.25 -10.34 -20.67
N ALA A 516 2.48 -9.83 -20.76
CA ALA A 516 3.68 -10.54 -20.31
C ALA A 516 3.65 -10.83 -18.80
N VAL A 517 3.23 -9.86 -17.98
CA VAL A 517 3.05 -10.04 -16.53
C VAL A 517 2.02 -11.13 -16.24
N THR A 518 0.88 -11.10 -16.95
CA THR A 518 -0.18 -12.11 -16.81
C THR A 518 0.34 -13.50 -17.18
N ALA A 519 1.03 -13.63 -18.31
CA ALA A 519 1.61 -14.90 -18.76
C ALA A 519 2.63 -15.45 -17.73
N TRP A 520 3.49 -14.58 -17.19
CA TRP A 520 4.42 -14.96 -16.13
C TRP A 520 3.70 -15.43 -14.87
N LEU A 521 2.65 -14.71 -14.43
CA LEU A 521 1.85 -15.08 -13.27
C LEU A 521 1.16 -16.41 -13.46
N LEU A 522 0.52 -16.64 -14.62
CA LEU A 522 -0.13 -17.92 -14.94
C LEU A 522 0.88 -19.07 -14.95
N GLY A 523 2.09 -18.83 -15.44
CA GLY A 523 3.20 -19.78 -15.35
C GLY A 523 3.69 -20.07 -13.93
N GLN A 524 3.24 -19.32 -12.91
CA GLN A 524 3.51 -19.66 -11.51
C GLN A 524 2.56 -20.74 -10.98
N PHE A 525 1.36 -20.88 -11.53
CA PHE A 525 0.33 -21.76 -10.96
C PHE A 525 0.51 -23.19 -11.45
N ASP A 526 1.24 -23.98 -10.67
CA ASP A 526 1.47 -25.39 -10.92
C ASP A 526 0.18 -26.21 -10.67
N HIS A 527 -0.66 -26.28 -11.72
CA HIS A 527 -1.99 -26.92 -11.76
C HIS A 527 -3.08 -26.31 -10.86
N LEU A 528 -2.73 -25.33 -10.01
CA LEU A 528 -3.68 -24.68 -9.10
C LEU A 528 -4.80 -23.91 -9.81
N VAL A 529 -4.65 -23.54 -11.08
CA VAL A 529 -5.67 -22.78 -11.85
C VAL A 529 -7.03 -23.48 -11.83
N GLN A 530 -7.06 -24.82 -11.81
CA GLN A 530 -8.31 -25.59 -11.75
C GLN A 530 -9.09 -25.36 -10.44
N ALA A 531 -8.39 -25.06 -9.35
CA ALA A 531 -8.99 -24.68 -8.07
C ALA A 531 -9.48 -23.23 -8.05
N ARG A 532 -9.32 -22.49 -9.17
CA ARG A 532 -9.69 -21.07 -9.35
C ARG A 532 -9.21 -20.20 -8.19
N PRO A 533 -7.91 -20.14 -7.87
CA PRO A 533 -7.40 -19.55 -6.64
C PRO A 533 -7.62 -18.03 -6.57
N THR A 534 -7.57 -17.48 -5.36
CA THR A 534 -7.35 -16.05 -5.13
C THR A 534 -5.85 -15.83 -5.18
N LEU A 535 -5.38 -15.00 -6.11
CA LEU A 535 -3.97 -14.63 -6.13
C LEU A 535 -3.70 -13.60 -5.02
N LEU A 536 -2.72 -13.86 -4.16
CA LEU A 536 -2.15 -12.90 -3.25
C LEU A 536 -0.76 -12.51 -3.76
N LEU A 537 -0.62 -11.29 -4.28
CA LEU A 537 0.69 -10.73 -4.60
C LEU A 537 1.31 -10.21 -3.32
N SER A 538 2.41 -10.82 -2.89
CA SER A 538 3.13 -10.41 -1.69
C SER A 538 4.26 -9.45 -2.04
N ARG A 539 4.60 -8.58 -1.07
CA ARG A 539 5.72 -7.62 -1.16
C ARG A 539 5.61 -6.68 -2.35
N VAL A 540 4.40 -6.17 -2.58
CA VAL A 540 4.16 -5.24 -3.67
C VAL A 540 4.56 -3.84 -3.20
N PRO A 541 5.40 -3.11 -3.95
CA PRO A 541 5.78 -1.75 -3.59
C PRO A 541 4.54 -0.85 -3.61
N GLU A 542 4.50 0.14 -2.71
CA GLU A 542 3.40 1.12 -2.64
C GLU A 542 3.13 1.79 -4.00
N GLU A 543 4.21 2.02 -4.75
CA GLU A 543 4.17 2.70 -6.02
C GLU A 543 3.67 1.84 -7.18
N ILE A 544 3.32 0.55 -7.02
CA ILE A 544 2.91 -0.33 -8.13
C ILE A 544 1.92 0.35 -9.08
N ASP A 545 2.10 0.13 -10.39
CA ASP A 545 1.26 0.78 -11.38
C ASP A 545 -0.17 0.25 -11.27
N GLN A 546 -1.06 1.05 -10.69
CA GLN A 546 -2.44 0.63 -10.45
C GLN A 546 -3.17 0.31 -11.76
N HIS A 547 -2.77 0.94 -12.87
CA HIS A 547 -3.36 0.66 -14.18
C HIS A 547 -2.93 -0.70 -14.70
N GLN A 548 -1.62 -0.98 -14.72
CA GLN A 548 -1.07 -2.28 -15.06
C GLN A 548 -1.67 -3.38 -14.16
N LEU A 549 -1.75 -3.14 -12.85
CA LEU A 549 -2.33 -4.08 -11.90
C LEU A 549 -3.82 -4.36 -12.19
N THR A 550 -4.61 -3.35 -12.54
CA THR A 550 -6.00 -3.53 -12.96
C THR A 550 -6.11 -4.33 -14.25
N GLU A 551 -5.26 -4.04 -15.23
CA GLU A 551 -5.20 -4.76 -16.51
C GLU A 551 -4.79 -6.23 -16.34
N VAL A 552 -3.82 -6.51 -15.47
CA VAL A 552 -3.40 -7.86 -15.10
C VAL A 552 -4.54 -8.58 -14.38
N ARG A 553 -5.24 -7.92 -13.45
CA ARG A 553 -6.43 -8.47 -12.76
C ARG A 553 -7.53 -8.90 -13.72
N GLU A 554 -7.82 -8.08 -14.73
CA GLU A 554 -8.85 -8.38 -15.72
C GLU A 554 -8.46 -9.61 -16.55
N ARG A 555 -7.22 -9.68 -17.04
CA ARG A 555 -6.72 -10.83 -17.81
C ARG A 555 -6.62 -12.11 -16.97
N LEU A 556 -6.18 -12.03 -15.71
CA LEU A 556 -6.17 -13.18 -14.80
C LEU A 556 -7.58 -13.75 -14.55
N ARG A 557 -8.59 -12.88 -14.47
CA ARG A 557 -9.99 -13.28 -14.33
C ARG A 557 -10.48 -14.07 -15.54
N GLU A 558 -10.08 -13.68 -16.74
CA GLU A 558 -10.37 -14.41 -17.99
C GLU A 558 -9.75 -15.81 -18.00
N HIS A 559 -8.62 -15.98 -17.29
CA HIS A 559 -7.91 -17.25 -17.14
C HIS A 559 -8.30 -18.04 -15.88
N GLY A 560 -9.43 -17.71 -15.26
CA GLY A 560 -9.98 -18.50 -14.15
C GLY A 560 -9.39 -18.20 -12.78
N ILE A 561 -8.68 -17.06 -12.61
CA ILE A 561 -8.24 -16.52 -11.31
C ILE A 561 -9.13 -15.32 -10.98
N PRO A 562 -10.28 -15.50 -10.30
CA PRO A 562 -11.30 -14.46 -10.25
C PRO A 562 -10.91 -13.21 -9.46
N ASP A 563 -9.96 -13.36 -8.52
CA ASP A 563 -9.58 -12.33 -7.57
C ASP A 563 -8.07 -12.23 -7.41
N THR A 564 -7.58 -10.99 -7.27
CA THR A 564 -6.17 -10.69 -6.97
C THR A 564 -6.09 -9.63 -5.88
N VAL A 565 -5.56 -10.04 -4.74
CA VAL A 565 -5.28 -9.19 -3.59
C VAL A 565 -3.80 -8.81 -3.63
N VAL A 566 -3.51 -7.56 -3.29
CA VAL A 566 -2.16 -7.06 -3.12
C VAL A 566 -1.91 -6.88 -1.63
N CYS A 567 -0.83 -7.50 -1.15
CA CYS A 567 -0.24 -7.20 0.14
C CYS A 567 0.95 -6.28 -0.10
N PRO A 568 0.96 -5.06 0.46
CA PRO A 568 2.14 -4.21 0.36
C PRO A 568 3.35 -4.93 0.97
N GLU A 569 4.55 -4.50 0.62
CA GLU A 569 5.72 -4.81 1.43
C GLU A 569 5.50 -4.20 2.82
N LEU A 570 5.49 -5.06 3.83
CA LEU A 570 5.32 -4.67 5.22
C LEU A 570 6.71 -4.76 5.84
N ASP A 571 7.36 -3.61 6.04
CA ASP A 571 8.75 -3.55 6.55
C ASP A 571 8.88 -4.32 7.88
N ASP A 572 7.89 -4.23 8.77
CA ASP A 572 7.85 -4.98 10.04
C ASP A 572 7.95 -6.50 9.85
N LEU A 573 7.38 -7.03 8.75
CA LEU A 573 7.43 -8.45 8.45
C LEU A 573 8.74 -8.85 7.74
N ARG A 574 9.47 -7.89 7.17
CA ARG A 574 10.78 -8.09 6.55
C ARG A 574 11.87 -8.23 7.62
N GLU A 575 11.78 -7.44 8.68
CA GLU A 575 12.77 -7.43 9.77
C GLU A 575 12.53 -8.48 10.84
N LEU A 576 11.34 -9.11 10.86
CA LEU A 576 11.03 -10.20 11.80
C LEU A 576 12.17 -11.22 11.93
N PRO A 577 12.82 -11.73 10.87
CA PRO A 577 13.96 -12.66 10.98
C PRO A 577 15.21 -12.02 11.63
N PHE A 578 15.47 -10.73 11.41
CA PHE A 578 16.67 -10.01 11.86
C PHE A 578 16.53 -9.49 13.31
N ILE A 579 15.37 -8.94 13.67
CA ILE A 579 15.05 -8.47 15.04
C ILE A 579 15.19 -9.62 16.05
N VAL A 580 14.87 -10.85 15.63
CA VAL A 580 14.93 -12.00 16.55
C VAL A 580 16.26 -12.74 16.48
N ALA A 581 16.98 -12.70 15.35
CA ALA A 581 18.40 -13.04 15.36
C ALA A 581 19.19 -12.11 16.31
N GLY A 582 18.83 -10.83 16.37
CA GLY A 582 19.34 -9.84 17.33
C GLY A 582 18.93 -10.10 18.78
N ALA A 583 17.71 -10.62 19.03
CA ALA A 583 17.25 -11.00 20.36
C ALA A 583 18.03 -12.19 20.96
N VAL A 584 18.55 -13.11 20.12
CA VAL A 584 19.50 -14.15 20.57
C VAL A 584 20.85 -13.56 20.98
N THR A 585 21.18 -12.34 20.52
CA THR A 585 22.41 -11.62 20.85
C THR A 585 22.26 -10.54 21.94
N GLY A 586 21.10 -10.46 22.62
CA GLY A 586 20.92 -9.60 23.80
C GLY A 586 20.35 -8.21 23.53
N TRP A 587 19.63 -8.00 22.43
CA TRP A 587 18.84 -6.79 22.21
C TRP A 587 17.56 -6.79 23.07
N ASP A 588 17.18 -5.61 23.55
CA ASP A 588 16.10 -5.30 24.48
C ASP A 588 14.81 -6.15 24.28
N GLU A 589 14.59 -7.10 25.21
CA GLU A 589 13.45 -8.03 25.18
C GLU A 589 12.09 -7.31 25.22
N ASP A 590 12.02 -6.13 25.86
CA ASP A 590 10.78 -5.38 26.02
C ASP A 590 10.37 -4.68 24.72
N ALA A 591 11.32 -4.06 24.00
CA ALA A 591 11.09 -3.43 22.69
C ALA A 591 10.70 -4.47 21.63
N ALA A 592 11.31 -5.65 21.68
CA ALA A 592 10.98 -6.75 20.81
C ALA A 592 9.62 -7.38 21.18
N ALA A 593 9.24 -7.43 22.47
CA ALA A 593 7.93 -7.90 22.90
C ALA A 593 6.79 -6.96 22.53
N GLU A 594 7.02 -5.64 22.50
CA GLU A 594 6.03 -4.63 22.10
C GLU A 594 5.83 -4.61 20.58
N SER A 595 6.91 -4.63 19.79
CA SER A 595 6.83 -4.76 18.32
C SER A 595 6.19 -6.09 17.87
N ARG A 596 6.33 -7.17 18.66
CA ARG A 596 5.72 -8.48 18.40
C ARG A 596 4.21 -8.55 18.67
N ARG A 597 3.61 -7.60 19.40
CA ARG A 597 2.19 -7.68 19.83
C ARG A 597 1.19 -7.08 18.85
N THR A 598 1.65 -6.28 17.91
CA THR A 598 0.78 -5.58 16.96
C THR A 598 1.32 -5.79 15.56
N LEU A 599 0.62 -6.60 14.76
CA LEU A 599 0.66 -6.41 13.30
C LEU A 599 0.43 -4.92 13.05
N SER A 600 1.26 -4.28 12.24
CA SER A 600 1.00 -2.88 11.85
C SER A 600 -0.42 -2.74 11.30
N ASP A 601 -1.01 -1.56 11.46
CA ASP A 601 -2.35 -1.27 10.98
C ASP A 601 -2.51 -1.62 9.48
N GLU A 602 -1.44 -1.50 8.70
CA GLU A 602 -1.37 -1.90 7.29
C GLU A 602 -1.45 -3.40 7.08
N ALA A 603 -0.73 -4.18 7.88
CA ALA A 603 -0.78 -5.64 7.86
C ALA A 603 -2.17 -6.15 8.26
N ALA A 604 -2.75 -5.56 9.32
CA ALA A 604 -4.12 -5.84 9.76
C ALA A 604 -5.15 -5.47 8.68
N ALA A 605 -4.97 -4.35 7.98
CA ALA A 605 -5.83 -3.94 6.87
C ALA A 605 -5.71 -4.88 5.67
N ALA A 606 -4.50 -5.32 5.31
CA ALA A 606 -4.28 -6.29 4.24
C ALA A 606 -4.91 -7.64 4.55
N ALA A 607 -4.73 -8.14 5.77
CA ALA A 607 -5.37 -9.37 6.26
C ALA A 607 -6.90 -9.28 6.24
N SER A 608 -7.45 -8.15 6.66
CA SER A 608 -8.90 -7.88 6.62
C SER A 608 -9.44 -7.87 5.18
N ARG A 609 -8.71 -7.27 4.23
CA ARG A 609 -9.06 -7.32 2.79
C ARG A 609 -9.05 -8.76 2.27
N LEU A 610 -8.05 -9.56 2.65
CA LEU A 610 -7.95 -10.96 2.25
C LEU A 610 -9.10 -11.80 2.84
N ALA A 611 -9.41 -11.62 4.12
CA ALA A 611 -10.52 -12.28 4.81
C ALA A 611 -11.85 -12.08 4.08
N LEU A 612 -12.08 -10.88 3.53
CA LEU A 612 -13.31 -10.57 2.80
C LEU A 612 -13.41 -11.24 1.44
N VAL A 613 -12.31 -11.23 0.67
CA VAL A 613 -12.28 -11.90 -0.63
C VAL A 613 -12.57 -13.40 -0.44
N VAL A 614 -11.97 -13.99 0.58
CA VAL A 614 -12.22 -15.40 0.92
C VAL A 614 -13.65 -15.64 1.39
N ALA A 615 -14.18 -14.81 2.30
CA ALA A 615 -15.55 -14.95 2.79
C ALA A 615 -16.57 -14.84 1.66
N GLY A 616 -16.38 -13.91 0.71
CA GLY A 616 -17.22 -13.77 -0.48
C GLY A 616 -17.24 -15.03 -1.34
N ARG A 617 -16.07 -15.65 -1.54
CA ARG A 617 -15.98 -16.90 -2.30
C ARG A 617 -16.67 -18.08 -1.67
N LEU A 618 -16.52 -18.23 -0.35
CA LEU A 618 -17.19 -19.32 0.38
C LEU A 618 -18.72 -19.20 0.25
N HIS A 619 -19.25 -17.97 0.21
CA HIS A 619 -20.68 -17.75 -0.02
C HIS A 619 -21.12 -18.09 -1.45
N THR A 620 -20.42 -17.60 -2.47
CA THR A 620 -20.78 -17.90 -3.87
C THR A 620 -20.73 -19.39 -4.18
N ARG A 621 -19.82 -20.13 -3.55
CA ARG A 621 -19.74 -21.59 -3.71
C ARG A 621 -20.91 -22.31 -3.06
N ALA A 622 -21.32 -21.90 -1.86
CA ALA A 622 -22.48 -22.47 -1.18
C ALA A 622 -23.78 -22.31 -2.02
N GLU A 623 -23.98 -21.13 -2.60
CA GLU A 623 -25.12 -20.86 -3.50
C GLU A 623 -25.10 -21.68 -4.78
N ALA A 624 -23.93 -22.08 -5.28
CA ALA A 624 -23.81 -22.90 -6.49
C ALA A 624 -24.05 -24.40 -6.24
N THR A 625 -24.04 -24.84 -4.99
CA THR A 625 -24.25 -26.24 -4.60
C THR A 625 -25.67 -26.56 -4.12
N GLU A 626 -26.50 -25.53 -3.88
CA GLU A 626 -27.93 -25.62 -3.63
C GLU A 626 -28.73 -25.55 -4.94
#